data_AF-A0A969VRV9-F1
#
_entry.id   AF-A0A969VRV9-F1
#
_cell.length_a   1.000
_cell.length_b   1.000
_cell.length_c   1.000
_cell.angle_alpha   90.00
_cell.angle_beta   90.00
_cell.angle_gamma   90.00
#
_symmetry.space_group_name_H-M   'P 1'
#
loop_
_entity.id
_entity.type
_entity.pdbx_description
1 polymer ?
#
loop_
_entity_poly.entity_id
_entity_poly.type
_entity_poly.pdbx_seq_one_letter_code
_entity_poly.pdbx_strand_id
1 'polypeptide(L)' 'MKSIVPFISSLPKADIDQWLKVLKKKLPKEKIVKFSNLKKTDYHKVDVAIVANPNPTEVKKLENLKWIQSVW' A
#
# COMPACT_ATOMS: atom_id res chain seq x y z
N MET A 1 7.48 8.91 13.91
CA MET A 1 6.16 8.59 13.29
C MET A 1 6.35 7.37 12.39
N LYS A 2 5.34 6.50 12.24
CA LYS A 2 5.43 5.32 11.34
C LYS A 2 5.25 5.77 9.87
N SER A 3 6.04 5.24 8.95
CA SER A 3 5.86 5.52 7.52
C SER A 3 4.62 4.82 6.98
N ILE A 4 3.93 5.47 6.04
CA ILE A 4 2.71 4.94 5.44
C ILE A 4 3.10 4.09 4.24
N VAL A 5 2.72 2.81 4.26
CA VAL A 5 2.99 1.89 3.15
C VAL A 5 1.65 1.30 2.69
N PRO A 6 1.05 1.84 1.61
CA PRO A 6 -0.17 1.27 1.08
C PRO A 6 0.10 -0.07 0.42
N PHE A 7 -0.86 -0.98 0.60
CA PHE A 7 -1.05 -2.14 -0.25
C PHE A 7 -2.05 -1.78 -1.36
N ILE A 8 -1.58 -1.81 -2.60
CA ILE A 8 -2.36 -1.48 -3.81
C ILE A 8 -2.60 -2.76 -4.60
N SER A 9 -3.86 -3.15 -4.76
CA SER A 9 -4.20 -4.43 -5.36
C SER A 9 -5.62 -4.46 -5.91
N SER A 10 -5.77 -5.15 -7.04
CA SER A 10 -7.07 -5.46 -7.67
C SER A 10 -7.58 -6.87 -7.33
N LEU A 11 -6.97 -7.54 -6.34
CA LEU A 11 -7.39 -8.86 -5.87
C LEU A 11 -8.76 -8.82 -5.17
N PRO A 12 -9.45 -9.97 -5.03
CA PRO A 12 -10.62 -10.10 -4.19
C PRO A 12 -10.38 -9.57 -2.76
N LYS A 13 -11.44 -9.04 -2.13
CA LYS A 13 -11.37 -8.45 -0.79
C LYS A 13 -10.74 -9.40 0.25
N ALA A 14 -11.11 -10.69 0.20
CA ALA A 14 -10.60 -11.70 1.13
C ALA A 14 -9.07 -11.83 1.06
N ASP A 15 -8.52 -11.86 -0.16
CA ASP A 15 -7.08 -11.97 -0.39
C ASP A 15 -6.36 -10.70 0.06
N ILE A 16 -6.93 -9.52 -0.22
CA ILE A 16 -6.41 -8.24 0.26
C ILE A 16 -6.34 -8.23 1.80
N ASP A 17 -7.40 -8.67 2.47
CA ASP A 17 -7.47 -8.68 3.94
C ASP A 17 -6.46 -9.68 4.53
N GLN A 18 -6.24 -10.83 3.88
CA GLN A 18 -5.21 -11.79 4.25
C GLN A 18 -3.79 -11.21 4.10
N TRP A 19 -3.50 -10.56 2.96
CA TRP A 19 -2.22 -9.88 2.74
C TRP A 19 -1.97 -8.81 3.79
N LEU A 20 -2.95 -7.94 4.06
CA LEU A 20 -2.84 -6.91 5.09
C LEU A 20 -2.54 -7.50 6.47
N LYS A 21 -3.16 -8.63 6.83
CA LYS A 21 -2.89 -9.32 8.10
C LYS A 21 -1.43 -9.77 8.20
N VAL A 22 -0.91 -10.40 7.15
CA VAL A 22 0.48 -10.90 7.11
C VAL A 22 1.47 -9.74 7.10
N LEU A 23 1.27 -8.74 6.24
CA LEU A 23 2.15 -7.57 6.11
C LEU A 23 2.22 -6.78 7.41
N LYS A 24 1.09 -6.52 8.09
CA LYS A 24 1.08 -5.86 9.41
C LYS A 24 1.86 -6.61 10.47
N LYS A 25 1.79 -7.95 10.45
CA LYS A 25 2.55 -8.81 11.39
C LYS A 25 4.05 -8.77 11.10
N LYS A 26 4.44 -8.75 9.82
CA LYS A 26 5.86 -8.77 9.39
C LYS A 26 6.53 -7.40 9.41
N LEU A 27 5.75 -6.32 9.26
CA LEU A 27 6.22 -4.93 9.22
C LEU A 27 5.60 -4.11 10.37
N PRO A 28 5.84 -4.46 11.65
CA PRO A 28 5.16 -3.84 12.78
C PRO A 28 5.54 -2.37 13.02
N LYS A 29 6.67 -1.93 12.45
CA LYS A 29 7.14 -0.53 12.52
C LYS A 29 6.47 0.37 11.48
N GLU A 30 5.86 -0.22 10.44
CA GLU A 30 5.20 0.53 9.37
C GLU A 30 3.69 0.63 9.59
N LYS A 31 3.07 1.63 8.95
CA LYS A 31 1.62 1.77 8.87
C LYS A 31 1.13 1.14 7.56
N ILE A 32 0.95 -0.17 7.58
CA ILE A 32 0.39 -0.92 6.45
C ILE A 32 -1.12 -0.67 6.35
N VAL A 33 -1.57 -0.13 5.20
CA VAL A 33 -2.98 0.22 4.97
C VAL A 33 -3.42 -0.17 3.57
N LYS A 34 -4.72 -0.38 3.36
CA LYS A 34 -5.29 -0.49 2.02
C LYS A 34 -5.22 0.87 1.32
N PHE A 35 -4.92 0.91 0.02
CA PHE A 35 -4.91 2.16 -0.75
C PHE A 35 -6.19 2.98 -0.59
N SER A 36 -7.36 2.32 -0.63
CA SER A 36 -8.68 2.96 -0.45
C SER A 36 -8.88 3.67 0.89
N ASN A 37 -8.02 3.40 1.88
CA ASN A 37 -8.09 4.01 3.21
C ASN A 37 -7.15 5.22 3.35
N LEU A 38 -6.37 5.55 2.32
CA LEU A 38 -5.56 6.76 2.30
C LEU A 38 -6.45 7.99 2.10
N LYS A 39 -6.13 9.07 2.84
CA LYS A 39 -6.64 10.39 2.51
C LYS A 39 -5.80 10.95 1.35
N LYS A 40 -6.41 11.78 0.49
CA LYS A 40 -5.67 12.48 -0.58
C LYS A 40 -4.48 13.28 -0.03
N THR A 41 -4.61 13.83 1.18
CA THR A 41 -3.54 14.55 1.89
C THR A 41 -2.40 13.65 2.38
N ASP A 42 -2.49 12.33 2.24
CA ASP A 42 -1.40 11.40 2.56
C ASP A 42 -0.63 10.94 1.32
N TYR A 43 -1.11 11.23 0.10
CA TYR A 43 -0.49 10.74 -1.13
C TYR A 43 0.96 11.22 -1.31
N HIS A 44 1.24 12.47 -0.97
CA HIS A 44 2.59 13.04 -1.01
C HIS A 44 3.50 12.52 0.14
N LYS A 45 2.97 11.75 1.09
CA LYS A 45 3.75 11.21 2.22
C LYS A 45 4.19 9.76 1.99
N VAL A 46 3.77 9.15 0.89
CA VAL A 46 4.07 7.75 0.59
C VAL A 46 5.35 7.67 -0.23
N ASP A 47 6.39 7.12 0.38
CA ASP A 47 7.67 6.84 -0.29
C ASP A 47 7.69 5.44 -0.94
N VAL A 48 6.89 4.50 -0.42
CA VAL A 48 6.95 3.08 -0.80
C VAL A 48 5.54 2.50 -0.87
N ALA A 49 5.26 1.70 -1.89
CA ALA A 49 4.02 0.94 -2.03
C ALA A 49 4.31 -0.55 -2.21
N ILE A 50 3.50 -1.40 -1.58
CA ILE A 50 3.48 -2.84 -1.84
C ILE A 50 2.33 -3.12 -2.79
N VAL A 51 2.56 -3.93 -3.83
CA VAL A 51 1.56 -4.15 -4.88
C VAL A 51 1.34 -5.61 -5.20
N ALA A 52 0.09 -5.94 -5.56
CA ALA A 52 -0.28 -7.24 -6.15
C ALA A 52 -1.36 -7.00 -7.20
N ASN A 53 -1.03 -7.11 -8.48
CA ASN A 53 -1.91 -6.71 -9.59
C ASN A 53 -2.52 -5.29 -9.40
N PRO A 54 -1.70 -4.23 -9.23
CA PRO A 54 -2.21 -2.90 -8.91
C PRO A 54 -2.93 -2.25 -10.10
N ASN A 55 -3.90 -1.38 -9.82
CA ASN A 55 -4.38 -0.43 -10.82
C ASN A 55 -3.33 0.69 -11.00
N PRO A 56 -2.72 0.87 -12.18
CA PRO A 56 -1.67 1.87 -12.39
C PRO A 56 -2.12 3.31 -12.10
N THR A 57 -3.42 3.60 -12.22
CA THR A 57 -3.97 4.93 -11.90
C THR A 57 -3.98 5.23 -10.41
N GLU A 58 -3.98 4.21 -9.54
CA GLU A 58 -3.83 4.38 -8.10
C GLU A 58 -2.38 4.67 -7.73
N VAL A 59 -1.43 3.97 -8.36
CA VAL A 59 0.00 4.18 -8.17
C VAL A 59 0.41 5.60 -8.57
N LYS A 60 -0.09 6.09 -9.72
CA LYS A 60 0.17 7.46 -10.21
C LYS A 60 -0.27 8.58 -9.26
N LYS A 61 -1.18 8.31 -8.31
CA LYS A 61 -1.60 9.30 -7.32
C LYS A 61 -0.56 9.53 -6.23
N LEU A 62 0.41 8.62 -6.06
CA LEU A 62 1.46 8.70 -5.05
C LEU A 62 2.67 9.46 -5.61
N GLU A 63 2.59 10.79 -5.55
CA GLU A 63 3.53 11.70 -6.25
C GLU A 63 4.99 11.59 -5.79
N ASN A 64 5.21 11.23 -4.52
CA ASN A 64 6.55 11.10 -3.93
C ASN A 64 7.03 9.64 -3.84
N LEU A 65 6.38 8.72 -4.56
CA LEU A 65 6.71 7.31 -4.56
C LEU A 65 8.13 7.10 -5.11
N LYS A 66 9.01 6.51 -4.29
CA LYS A 66 10.41 6.26 -4.63
C LYS A 66 10.60 4.88 -5.25
N TRP A 67 9.87 3.88 -4.77
CA TRP A 67 9.94 2.51 -5.28
C TRP A 67 8.72 1.67 -4.91
N ILE A 68 8.58 0.53 -5.59
CA ILE A 68 7.46 -0.39 -5.47
C ILE A 68 8.00 -1.79 -5.16
N GLN A 69 7.36 -2.48 -4.22
CA GLN A 69 7.59 -3.90 -3.96
C GLN A 69 6.43 -4.73 -4.52
N SER A 70 6.67 -5.50 -5.58
CA SER A 70 5.71 -6.53 -6.02
C SER A 70 5.75 -7.73 -5.07
N VAL A 71 4.59 -8.33 -4.81
CA VAL A 71 4.42 -9.63 -4.13
C VAL A 71 3.66 -10.65 -4.97
N TRP A 72 3.50 -10.36 -6.25
CA TRP A 72 3.03 -11.30 -7.26
C TRP A 72 4.22 -11.91 -7.99
#